data_AF-A0A932VRN2-F1
#
_entry.id   AF-A0A932VRN2-F1
#
_cell.length_a   1.000
_cell.length_b   1.000
_cell.length_c   1.000
_cell.angle_alpha   90.00
_cell.angle_beta   90.00
_cell.angle_gamma   90.00
#
_symmetry.space_group_name_H-M   'P 1'
#
loop_
_entity.id
_entity.type
_entity.pdbx_description
1 polymer ?
#
loop_
_entity_poly.entity_id
_entity_poly.type
_entity_poly.pdbx_seq_one_letter_code
_entity_poly.pdbx_strand_id
1 'polypeptide(L)'
;MKREGILHPKFSEKFARIDFEAEPLPVLTLYPAPSPIALDAVRLEVAGLEEHSRIIPWAALGDLPRVKTTPAIICQIFNWSETVAWEGVRLVDFLDYFKIDTHPDGYFAFYSRDKSFFEGLSRDEARDPRVLLAFGLNGEPLPEQHGGPLRLVVPFLQGYKSVKWIHAIRGFRNDPVGIKRLLGQSPTGIFNEKWRSQYQIVPPAGKVGDPPALTQPLPTSPLTKGEEVEPTPAQTVILPPVAATLSEKGVGKRSLKGVPSAVKLKEVIALIRPQKHIATRKGLEAVGIFSYTTQTVLGRSKQRGLKISAEGKEAVSIRFLPKQYFSIVVTEKQVSLAVSAIVKANRTGVGAAGDGRIFIVDIDDAVRISTDERGGAAVL
;
A
#
# COMPACT_ATOMS: atom_id res chain seq x y z
N MET A 1 -19.00 22.80 -18.43
CA MET A 1 -18.59 24.16 -18.87
C MET A 1 -17.08 24.11 -19.11
N LYS A 2 -16.55 24.57 -20.26
CA LYS A 2 -15.10 24.42 -20.54
C LYS A 2 -14.29 25.17 -19.49
N ARG A 3 -13.44 24.44 -18.78
CA ARG A 3 -12.56 25.00 -17.73
C ARG A 3 -11.33 25.63 -18.38
N GLU A 4 -11.15 26.93 -18.21
CA GLU A 4 -10.03 27.66 -18.81
C GLU A 4 -8.72 27.44 -18.03
N GLY A 5 -7.60 27.42 -18.75
CA GLY A 5 -6.26 27.34 -18.14
C GLY A 5 -5.82 25.97 -17.66
N ILE A 6 -6.55 24.90 -17.97
CA ILE A 6 -6.15 23.53 -17.64
C ILE A 6 -4.80 23.19 -18.29
N LEU A 7 -3.88 22.69 -17.47
CA LEU A 7 -2.62 22.12 -17.94
C LEU A 7 -2.84 20.65 -18.23
N HIS A 8 -2.87 20.27 -19.50
CA HIS A 8 -2.99 18.86 -19.88
C HIS A 8 -1.69 18.10 -19.55
N PRO A 9 -1.76 16.93 -18.89
CA PRO A 9 -0.56 16.15 -18.60
C PRO A 9 0.15 15.72 -19.87
N LYS A 10 1.48 15.86 -19.90
CA LYS A 10 2.35 15.17 -20.88
C LYS A 10 2.39 13.66 -20.69
N PHE A 11 1.76 13.16 -19.63
CA PHE A 11 1.73 11.76 -19.20
C PHE A 11 0.28 11.29 -18.97
N SER A 12 -0.66 11.77 -19.79
CA SER A 12 -2.08 11.44 -19.68
C SER A 12 -2.34 9.94 -19.83
N GLU A 13 -1.49 9.24 -20.59
CA GLU A 13 -1.51 7.79 -20.81
C GLU A 13 -1.27 6.96 -19.55
N LYS A 14 -0.72 7.57 -18.49
CA LYS A 14 -0.47 6.93 -17.19
C LYS A 14 -1.70 6.91 -16.28
N PHE A 15 -2.76 7.64 -16.64
CA PHE A 15 -4.00 7.66 -15.90
C PHE A 15 -4.99 6.71 -16.54
N ALA A 16 -5.65 5.88 -15.72
CA ALA A 16 -6.78 5.09 -16.17
C ALA A 16 -7.95 5.95 -16.64
N ARG A 17 -8.13 7.15 -16.06
CA ARG A 17 -9.13 8.12 -16.51
C ARG A 17 -8.70 9.55 -16.24
N ILE A 18 -8.83 10.40 -17.25
CA ILE A 18 -8.80 11.87 -17.12
C ILE A 18 -10.00 12.41 -17.89
N ASP A 19 -10.83 13.16 -17.19
CA ASP A 19 -12.01 13.78 -17.74
C ASP A 19 -12.17 15.14 -17.07
N PHE A 20 -11.68 16.17 -17.75
CA PHE A 20 -11.71 17.55 -17.25
C PHE A 20 -13.07 18.22 -17.46
N GLU A 21 -13.96 17.64 -18.27
CA GLU A 21 -15.29 18.19 -18.56
C GLU A 21 -16.37 17.54 -17.67
N ALA A 22 -16.03 16.47 -16.95
CA ALA A 22 -16.91 15.88 -15.95
C ALA A 22 -17.44 16.92 -14.96
N GLU A 23 -18.69 16.72 -14.57
CA GLU A 23 -19.39 17.52 -13.57
C GLU A 23 -19.76 16.63 -12.36
N PRO A 24 -19.83 17.20 -11.15
CA PRO A 24 -19.61 18.61 -10.83
C PRO A 24 -18.14 19.00 -10.66
N LEU A 25 -17.21 18.06 -10.83
CA LEU A 25 -15.77 18.32 -10.82
C LEU A 25 -15.01 17.38 -11.76
N PRO A 26 -13.82 17.75 -12.25
CA PRO A 26 -12.98 16.88 -13.05
C PRO A 26 -12.75 15.50 -12.42
N VAL A 27 -12.76 14.45 -13.24
CA VAL A 27 -12.43 13.08 -12.81
C VAL A 27 -11.00 12.77 -13.23
N LEU A 28 -10.13 12.62 -12.23
CA LEU A 28 -8.79 12.08 -12.43
C LEU A 28 -8.63 10.79 -11.63
N THR A 29 -8.25 9.72 -12.31
CA THR A 29 -8.02 8.41 -11.71
C THR A 29 -6.73 7.84 -12.28
N LEU A 30 -5.77 7.57 -11.39
CA LEU A 30 -4.46 7.07 -11.78
C LEU A 30 -4.53 5.59 -12.18
N TYR A 31 -5.18 4.76 -11.36
CA TYR A 31 -5.37 3.32 -11.58
C TYR A 31 -6.82 2.99 -11.97
N PRO A 32 -7.13 1.81 -12.51
CA PRO A 32 -8.50 1.41 -12.81
C PRO A 32 -9.42 1.61 -11.60
N ALA A 33 -10.61 2.17 -11.83
CA ALA A 33 -11.56 2.38 -10.74
C ALA A 33 -12.04 1.01 -10.21
N PRO A 34 -12.18 0.85 -8.89
CA PRO A 34 -12.67 -0.40 -8.33
C PRO A 34 -14.15 -0.60 -8.68
N SER A 35 -14.61 -1.85 -8.69
CA SER A 35 -16.03 -2.15 -8.93
C SER A 35 -16.92 -1.43 -7.92
N PRO A 36 -18.12 -0.98 -8.32
CA PRO A 36 -19.09 -0.41 -7.41
C PRO A 36 -19.45 -1.34 -6.25
N ILE A 37 -19.81 -0.76 -5.11
CA ILE A 37 -20.35 -1.51 -3.98
C ILE A 37 -21.54 -0.77 -3.39
N ALA A 38 -22.51 -1.54 -2.88
CA ALA A 38 -23.57 -1.02 -2.05
C ALA A 38 -23.03 -0.52 -0.70
N LEU A 39 -23.78 0.36 -0.04
CA LEU A 39 -23.39 0.97 1.24
C LEU A 39 -23.16 -0.09 2.32
N ASP A 40 -24.05 -1.07 2.42
CA ASP A 40 -23.97 -2.17 3.38
C ASP A 40 -22.77 -3.12 3.16
N ALA A 41 -22.13 -3.06 1.99
CA ALA A 41 -20.90 -3.77 1.67
C ALA A 41 -19.62 -2.98 2.02
N VAL A 42 -19.73 -1.70 2.40
CA VAL A 42 -18.57 -0.90 2.81
C VAL A 42 -18.00 -1.43 4.13
N ARG A 43 -16.72 -1.81 4.07
CA ARG A 43 -15.92 -2.26 5.21
C ARG A 43 -14.66 -1.42 5.26
N LEU A 44 -14.55 -0.55 6.27
CA LEU A 44 -13.39 0.28 6.48
C LEU A 44 -12.46 -0.40 7.48
N GLU A 45 -11.32 -0.88 7.00
CA GLU A 45 -10.26 -1.44 7.79
C GLU A 45 -9.51 -0.31 8.52
N VAL A 46 -9.38 -0.42 9.84
CA VAL A 46 -8.71 0.62 10.64
C VAL A 46 -7.73 -0.02 11.60
N ALA A 47 -6.51 0.49 11.61
CA ALA A 47 -5.49 0.07 12.58
C ALA A 47 -4.78 1.30 13.14
N GLY A 48 -4.75 1.41 14.48
CA GLY A 48 -3.85 2.33 15.18
C GLY A 48 -2.40 1.82 15.15
N LEU A 49 -1.52 2.48 15.92
CA LEU A 49 -0.10 2.10 15.97
C LEU A 49 0.18 0.80 16.72
N GLU A 50 -0.60 0.53 17.76
CA GLU A 50 -0.39 -0.57 18.70
C GLU A 50 -1.55 -1.57 18.69
N GLU A 51 -2.50 -1.41 17.78
CA GLU A 51 -3.76 -2.16 17.75
C GLU A 51 -3.85 -3.14 16.59
N HIS A 52 -4.59 -4.23 16.80
CA HIS A 52 -5.00 -5.09 15.70
C HIS A 52 -5.98 -4.36 14.79
N SER A 53 -5.88 -4.66 13.49
CA SER A 53 -6.80 -4.14 12.49
C SER A 53 -8.24 -4.51 12.84
N ARG A 54 -9.14 -3.52 12.78
CA ARG A 54 -10.57 -3.65 13.03
C ARG A 54 -11.33 -3.29 11.77
N ILE A 55 -12.51 -3.89 11.59
CA ILE A 55 -13.40 -3.55 10.49
C ILE A 55 -14.55 -2.70 11.03
N ILE A 56 -14.66 -1.48 10.52
CA ILE A 56 -15.77 -0.58 10.77
C ILE A 56 -16.77 -0.72 9.62
N PRO A 57 -17.98 -1.25 9.86
CA PRO A 57 -19.01 -1.34 8.83
C PRO A 57 -19.64 0.04 8.56
N TRP A 58 -20.25 0.20 7.39
CA TRP A 58 -20.98 1.43 7.02
C TRP A 58 -21.93 1.95 8.10
N ALA A 59 -22.74 1.05 8.67
CA ALA A 59 -23.76 1.41 9.66
C ALA A 59 -23.16 2.15 10.86
N ALA A 60 -21.92 1.82 11.26
CA ALA A 60 -21.24 2.45 12.39
C ALA A 60 -20.82 3.90 12.10
N LEU A 61 -20.76 4.33 10.83
CA LEU A 61 -20.57 5.74 10.49
C LEU A 61 -21.82 6.58 10.79
N GLY A 62 -22.99 5.95 10.91
CA GLY A 62 -24.24 6.61 11.27
C GLY A 62 -24.28 7.15 12.70
N ASP A 63 -23.42 6.64 13.58
CA ASP A 63 -23.31 7.08 14.98
C ASP A 63 -22.56 8.42 15.12
N LEU A 64 -21.86 8.85 14.07
CA LEU A 64 -21.04 10.06 14.07
C LEU A 64 -21.84 11.28 13.57
N PRO A 65 -21.55 12.49 14.10
CA PRO A 65 -22.18 13.71 13.62
C PRO A 65 -21.89 13.96 12.13
N ARG A 66 -22.95 14.17 11.36
CA ARG A 66 -22.83 14.58 9.96
C ARG A 66 -22.51 16.05 9.85
N VAL A 67 -21.66 16.39 8.89
CA VAL A 67 -21.29 17.75 8.57
C VAL A 67 -21.42 18.00 7.08
N LYS A 68 -21.77 19.24 6.74
CA LYS A 68 -21.77 19.75 5.36
C LYS A 68 -20.77 20.89 5.27
N THR A 69 -19.86 20.82 4.31
CA THR A 69 -18.87 21.87 4.07
C THR A 69 -18.72 22.11 2.58
N THR A 70 -18.30 23.30 2.17
CA THR A 70 -18.13 23.68 0.76
C THR A 70 -16.69 24.08 0.42
N PRO A 71 -15.66 23.28 0.76
CA PRO A 71 -14.30 23.58 0.36
C PRO A 71 -14.08 23.39 -1.15
N ALA A 72 -13.08 24.09 -1.66
CA ALA A 72 -12.55 23.78 -2.98
C ALA A 72 -11.70 22.51 -2.95
N ILE A 73 -11.86 21.63 -3.93
CA ILE A 73 -10.81 20.69 -4.33
C ILE A 73 -9.96 21.37 -5.38
N ILE A 74 -8.64 21.40 -5.15
CA ILE A 74 -7.69 22.09 -6.03
C ILE A 74 -6.65 21.09 -6.53
N CYS A 75 -6.47 21.03 -7.84
CA CYS A 75 -5.35 20.35 -8.48
C CYS A 75 -4.39 21.38 -9.06
N GLN A 76 -3.35 21.71 -8.31
CA GLN A 76 -2.31 22.61 -8.78
C GLN A 76 -1.53 22.04 -9.96
N ILE A 77 -1.34 20.71 -10.03
CA ILE A 77 -0.59 20.05 -11.10
C ILE A 77 -1.23 20.30 -12.48
N PHE A 78 -2.56 20.26 -12.56
CA PHE A 78 -3.30 20.46 -13.81
C PHE A 78 -4.01 21.81 -13.87
N ASN A 79 -3.72 22.70 -12.90
CA ASN A 79 -4.24 24.05 -12.79
C ASN A 79 -5.78 24.14 -12.85
N TRP A 80 -6.48 23.35 -12.05
CA TRP A 80 -7.94 23.44 -11.90
C TRP A 80 -8.35 23.39 -10.43
N SER A 81 -9.54 23.90 -10.14
CA SER A 81 -10.15 23.88 -8.83
C SER A 81 -11.66 23.92 -8.93
N GLU A 82 -12.36 23.25 -8.03
CA GLU A 82 -13.83 23.25 -7.97
C GLU A 82 -14.33 23.35 -6.55
N THR A 83 -15.30 24.25 -6.32
CA THR A 83 -15.96 24.42 -5.02
C THR A 83 -17.27 23.67 -5.04
N VAL A 84 -17.37 22.62 -4.23
CA VAL A 84 -18.52 21.71 -4.18
C VAL A 84 -18.91 21.44 -2.74
N ALA A 85 -20.18 21.12 -2.50
CA ALA A 85 -20.68 20.80 -1.18
C ALA A 85 -20.42 19.32 -0.87
N TRP A 86 -19.63 19.05 0.17
CA TRP A 86 -19.38 17.71 0.68
C TRP A 86 -20.28 17.44 1.88
N GLU A 87 -20.86 16.24 1.94
CA GLU A 87 -21.48 15.70 3.16
C GLU A 87 -20.67 14.50 3.65
N GLY A 88 -20.43 14.43 4.95
CA GLY A 88 -19.64 13.37 5.56
C GLY A 88 -19.58 13.45 7.07
N VAL A 89 -18.61 12.74 7.64
CA VAL A 89 -18.22 12.84 9.06
C VAL A 89 -16.81 13.43 9.14
N ARG A 90 -16.51 14.20 10.20
CA ARG A 90 -15.15 14.69 10.42
C ARG A 90 -14.22 13.52 10.73
N LEU A 91 -13.04 13.52 10.12
CA LEU A 91 -12.05 12.48 10.37
C LEU A 91 -11.60 12.50 11.84
N VAL A 92 -11.44 13.67 12.45
CA VAL A 92 -11.07 13.78 13.87
C VAL A 92 -12.10 13.11 14.80
N ASP A 93 -13.40 13.32 14.57
CA ASP A 93 -14.47 12.69 15.34
C ASP A 93 -14.47 11.17 15.16
N PHE A 94 -14.25 10.70 13.92
CA PHE A 94 -14.10 9.29 13.62
C PHE A 94 -12.94 8.65 14.38
N LEU A 95 -11.76 9.29 14.34
CA LEU A 95 -10.57 8.81 15.03
C LEU A 95 -10.81 8.75 16.54
N ASP A 96 -11.48 9.75 17.12
CA ASP A 96 -11.74 9.80 18.56
C ASP A 96 -12.80 8.79 19.00
N TYR A 97 -13.89 8.67 18.25
CA TYR A 97 -14.98 7.75 18.55
C TYR A 97 -14.52 6.29 18.54
N PHE A 98 -13.76 5.89 17.51
CA PHE A 98 -13.23 4.53 17.38
C PHE A 98 -11.92 4.31 18.14
N LYS A 99 -11.42 5.36 18.82
CA LYS A 99 -10.17 5.36 19.61
C LYS A 99 -8.96 4.94 18.79
N ILE A 100 -8.86 5.47 17.59
CA ILE A 100 -7.80 5.17 16.64
C ILE A 100 -6.63 6.11 16.92
N ASP A 101 -5.53 5.52 17.34
CA ASP A 101 -4.35 6.26 17.74
C ASP A 101 -3.24 6.25 16.68
N THR A 102 -2.35 7.23 16.83
CA THR A 102 -1.03 7.23 16.22
C THR A 102 -0.10 8.01 17.15
N HIS A 103 1.19 8.03 16.84
CA HIS A 103 2.19 8.72 17.65
C HIS A 103 1.92 10.22 17.59
N PRO A 104 2.23 11.02 18.62
CA PRO A 104 2.11 12.48 18.54
C PRO A 104 2.76 13.07 17.28
N ASP A 105 3.93 12.56 16.90
CA ASP A 105 4.65 12.92 15.66
C ASP A 105 4.35 12.02 14.44
N GLY A 106 3.36 11.15 14.59
CA GLY A 106 3.02 10.08 13.66
C GLY A 106 2.20 10.55 12.46
N TYR A 107 1.75 9.56 11.70
CA TYR A 107 1.09 9.73 10.41
C TYR A 107 -0.10 8.76 10.31
N PHE A 108 -0.99 9.04 9.36
CA PHE A 108 -2.02 8.12 8.90
C PHE A 108 -1.87 7.89 7.40
N ALA A 109 -1.99 6.65 6.94
CA ALA A 109 -2.12 6.32 5.52
C ALA A 109 -3.57 5.93 5.19
N PHE A 110 -4.03 6.36 4.02
CA PHE A 110 -5.39 6.12 3.51
C PHE A 110 -5.28 5.35 2.21
N TYR A 111 -5.87 4.16 2.15
CA TYR A 111 -5.75 3.24 1.01
C TYR A 111 -7.06 3.16 0.23
N SER A 112 -6.94 3.29 -1.09
CA SER A 112 -8.02 3.15 -2.06
C SER A 112 -8.34 1.67 -2.34
N ARG A 113 -9.60 1.39 -2.64
CA ARG A 113 -10.10 0.07 -3.03
C ARG A 113 -9.53 -0.43 -4.35
N ASP A 114 -8.95 0.46 -5.16
CA ASP A 114 -8.16 0.07 -6.34
C ASP A 114 -6.87 -0.68 -5.98
N LYS A 115 -6.51 -0.80 -4.69
CA LYS A 115 -5.33 -1.52 -4.16
C LYS A 115 -3.98 -0.90 -4.46
N SER A 116 -3.95 0.18 -5.24
CA SER A 116 -2.70 0.76 -5.74
C SER A 116 -2.52 2.21 -5.31
N PHE A 117 -3.61 2.97 -5.19
CA PHE A 117 -3.55 4.35 -4.71
C PHE A 117 -3.59 4.42 -3.19
N PHE A 118 -2.63 5.15 -2.62
CA PHE A 118 -2.66 5.54 -1.23
C PHE A 118 -1.96 6.88 -1.03
N GLU A 119 -2.36 7.61 0.01
CA GLU A 119 -1.68 8.83 0.45
C GLU A 119 -1.57 8.87 1.97
N GLY A 120 -0.57 9.62 2.45
CA GLY A 120 -0.31 9.82 3.87
C GLY A 120 -0.69 11.24 4.31
N LEU A 121 -1.16 11.38 5.54
CA LEU A 121 -1.25 12.66 6.25
C LEU A 121 -0.42 12.57 7.53
N SER A 122 0.18 13.66 7.95
CA SER A 122 0.63 13.79 9.34
C SER A 122 -0.55 13.62 10.30
N ARG A 123 -0.28 13.27 11.56
CA ARG A 123 -1.31 13.22 12.59
C ARG A 123 -2.08 14.54 12.70
N ASP A 124 -1.38 15.68 12.64
CA ASP A 124 -2.00 16.97 12.85
C ASP A 124 -2.88 17.39 11.67
N GLU A 125 -2.51 17.04 10.44
CA GLU A 125 -3.40 17.20 9.28
C GLU A 125 -4.61 16.26 9.35
N ALA A 126 -4.40 14.98 9.68
CA ALA A 126 -5.50 14.02 9.78
C ALA A 126 -6.51 14.40 10.88
N ARG A 127 -6.04 15.08 11.92
CA ARG A 127 -6.88 15.57 13.04
C ARG A 127 -7.37 17.00 12.85
N ASP A 128 -7.08 17.65 11.73
CA ASP A 128 -7.64 18.96 11.42
C ASP A 128 -9.17 18.83 11.25
N PRO A 129 -9.98 19.69 11.90
CA PRO A 129 -11.44 19.57 11.90
C PRO A 129 -12.09 19.76 10.51
N ARG A 130 -11.33 20.25 9.52
CA ARG A 130 -11.78 20.43 8.14
C ARG A 130 -11.67 19.16 7.29
N VAL A 131 -10.97 18.12 7.76
CA VAL A 131 -10.80 16.86 7.03
C VAL A 131 -12.02 15.96 7.22
N LEU A 132 -12.56 15.45 6.11
CA LEU A 132 -13.79 14.63 6.10
C LEU A 132 -13.57 13.24 5.53
N LEU A 133 -14.28 12.27 6.11
CA LEU A 133 -14.71 11.07 5.41
C LEU A 133 -16.07 11.39 4.76
N ALA A 134 -16.05 11.67 3.46
CA ALA A 134 -17.20 12.16 2.70
C ALA A 134 -17.91 11.04 1.95
N PHE A 135 -19.24 11.12 1.94
CA PHE A 135 -20.15 10.18 1.28
C PHE A 135 -21.33 10.85 0.57
N GLY A 136 -21.41 12.19 0.59
CA GLY A 136 -22.33 12.97 -0.25
C GLY A 136 -21.60 14.09 -0.99
N LEU A 137 -22.15 14.47 -2.13
CA LEU A 137 -21.65 15.51 -3.02
C LEU A 137 -22.83 16.31 -3.59
N ASN A 138 -22.85 17.63 -3.38
CA ASN A 138 -23.88 18.55 -3.85
C ASN A 138 -25.31 18.14 -3.47
N GLY A 139 -25.48 17.59 -2.26
CA GLY A 139 -26.79 17.16 -1.74
C GLY A 139 -27.21 15.74 -2.15
N GLU A 140 -26.47 15.11 -3.06
CA GLU A 140 -26.71 13.75 -3.55
C GLU A 140 -25.70 12.75 -2.97
N PRO A 141 -25.98 11.43 -3.02
CA PRO A 141 -25.00 10.40 -2.72
C PRO A 141 -23.72 10.57 -3.55
N LEU A 142 -22.56 10.33 -2.95
CA LEU A 142 -21.27 10.52 -3.62
C LEU A 142 -21.17 9.61 -4.87
N PRO A 143 -21.01 10.18 -6.09
CA PRO A 143 -20.92 9.38 -7.30
C PRO A 143 -19.64 8.54 -7.32
N GLU A 144 -19.72 7.36 -7.92
CA GLU A 144 -18.60 6.40 -8.00
C GLU A 144 -17.34 7.01 -8.59
N GLN A 145 -17.45 7.73 -9.71
CA GLN A 145 -16.29 8.36 -10.37
C GLN A 145 -15.55 9.37 -9.49
N HIS A 146 -16.24 9.94 -8.49
CA HIS A 146 -15.69 10.86 -7.51
C HIS A 146 -15.30 10.18 -6.20
N GLY A 147 -15.27 8.85 -6.15
CA GLY A 147 -14.81 8.08 -5.00
C GLY A 147 -15.93 7.49 -4.14
N GLY A 148 -17.16 7.48 -4.64
CA GLY A 148 -18.30 6.85 -3.96
C GLY A 148 -18.09 5.36 -3.68
N PRO A 149 -18.60 4.81 -2.57
CA PRO A 149 -19.48 5.47 -1.60
C PRO A 149 -18.75 6.28 -0.51
N LEU A 150 -17.42 6.18 -0.40
CA LEU A 150 -16.66 6.81 0.68
C LEU A 150 -15.29 7.30 0.20
N ARG A 151 -14.97 8.57 0.44
CA ARG A 151 -13.67 9.18 0.14
C ARG A 151 -13.16 10.05 1.29
N LEU A 152 -11.87 10.37 1.25
CA LEU A 152 -11.29 11.44 2.06
C LEU A 152 -11.38 12.77 1.30
N VAL A 153 -11.61 13.85 2.05
CA VAL A 153 -11.52 15.23 1.58
C VAL A 153 -10.59 16.00 2.49
N VAL A 154 -9.49 16.51 1.92
CA VAL A 154 -8.45 17.29 2.60
C VAL A 154 -8.38 18.68 1.94
N PRO A 155 -9.08 19.70 2.49
CA PRO A 155 -9.33 20.93 1.75
C PRO A 155 -8.13 21.88 1.66
N PHE A 156 -7.09 21.65 2.46
CA PHE A 156 -5.89 22.49 2.53
C PHE A 156 -4.66 21.87 1.87
N LEU A 157 -4.79 20.71 1.22
CA LEU A 157 -3.73 20.07 0.43
C LEU A 157 -4.21 19.76 -1.00
N GLN A 158 -3.27 19.48 -1.89
CA GLN A 158 -3.55 19.10 -3.27
C GLN A 158 -4.56 17.96 -3.36
N GLY A 159 -5.44 18.03 -4.36
CA GLY A 159 -6.59 17.13 -4.52
C GLY A 159 -6.23 15.63 -4.54
N TYR A 160 -5.00 15.27 -4.88
CA TYR A 160 -4.55 13.88 -4.81
C TYR A 160 -4.44 13.33 -3.37
N LYS A 161 -4.27 14.20 -2.36
CA LYS A 161 -4.29 13.83 -0.94
C LYS A 161 -5.70 13.44 -0.47
N SER A 162 -6.73 13.84 -1.22
CA SER A 162 -8.14 13.47 -0.98
C SER A 162 -8.45 12.11 -1.63
N VAL A 163 -8.00 11.02 -1.01
CA VAL A 163 -8.09 9.65 -1.54
C VAL A 163 -9.54 9.24 -1.85
N LYS A 164 -9.78 8.67 -3.04
CA LYS A 164 -11.07 8.13 -3.47
C LYS A 164 -11.23 6.67 -3.03
N TRP A 165 -12.48 6.19 -2.89
CA TRP A 165 -12.82 4.79 -2.60
C TRP A 165 -12.05 4.20 -1.41
N ILE A 166 -12.07 4.86 -0.26
CA ILE A 166 -11.22 4.41 0.85
C ILE A 166 -11.74 3.08 1.42
N HIS A 167 -10.82 2.14 1.65
CA HIS A 167 -11.10 0.94 2.44
C HIS A 167 -10.20 0.77 3.65
N ALA A 168 -9.08 1.49 3.78
CA ALA A 168 -8.25 1.37 4.96
C ALA A 168 -7.65 2.68 5.45
N ILE A 169 -7.58 2.84 6.77
CA ILE A 169 -6.90 3.91 7.49
C ILE A 169 -5.92 3.27 8.47
N ARG A 170 -4.63 3.59 8.38
CA ARG A 170 -3.60 2.97 9.22
C ARG A 170 -2.69 4.01 9.86
N GLY A 171 -2.47 3.90 11.16
CA GLY A 171 -1.53 4.71 11.93
C GLY A 171 -0.08 4.26 11.72
N PHE A 172 0.84 5.21 11.55
CA PHE A 172 2.26 4.97 11.38
C PHE A 172 3.10 5.90 12.26
N ARG A 173 4.26 5.41 12.70
CA ARG A 173 5.22 6.23 13.46
C ARG A 173 6.02 7.16 12.53
N ASN A 174 6.27 6.70 11.31
CA ASN A 174 7.01 7.43 10.29
C ASN A 174 6.11 7.69 9.09
N ASP A 175 6.49 8.69 8.28
CA ASP A 175 5.81 9.02 7.04
C ASP A 175 5.76 7.81 6.10
N PRO A 176 4.56 7.33 5.70
CA PRO A 176 4.41 6.19 4.79
C PRO A 176 4.79 6.52 3.34
N VAL A 177 5.04 7.80 3.01
CA VAL A 177 5.38 8.33 1.68
C VAL A 177 4.32 7.98 0.65
N GLY A 178 3.38 8.90 0.43
CA GLY A 178 2.27 8.70 -0.51
C GLY A 178 2.69 8.46 -1.95
N ILE A 179 1.78 7.85 -2.73
CA ILE A 179 2.06 7.37 -4.08
C ILE A 179 2.54 8.49 -5.03
N LYS A 180 2.04 9.72 -4.90
CA LYS A 180 2.45 10.82 -5.79
C LYS A 180 3.89 11.28 -5.53
N ARG A 181 4.36 11.18 -4.29
CA ARG A 181 5.77 11.38 -3.94
C ARG A 181 6.64 10.23 -4.40
N LEU A 182 6.19 8.98 -4.22
CA LEU A 182 6.90 7.80 -4.71
C LEU A 182 7.09 7.81 -6.23
N LEU A 183 6.14 8.38 -6.98
CA LEU A 183 6.23 8.54 -8.43
C LEU A 183 6.93 9.83 -8.87
N GLY A 184 7.39 10.67 -7.94
CA GLY A 184 8.03 11.96 -8.24
C GLY A 184 7.10 12.98 -8.92
N GLN A 185 5.79 12.78 -8.86
CA GLN A 185 4.79 13.65 -9.52
C GLN A 185 4.49 14.91 -8.71
N SER A 186 4.73 14.88 -7.40
CA SER A 186 4.62 16.03 -6.51
C SER A 186 5.51 15.83 -5.28
N PRO A 187 6.27 16.84 -4.84
CA PRO A 187 7.23 16.67 -3.76
C PRO A 187 6.61 16.78 -2.36
N THR A 188 5.52 17.54 -2.15
CA THR A 188 5.06 17.88 -0.79
C THR A 188 3.55 17.98 -0.57
N GLY A 189 2.68 17.77 -1.57
CA GLY A 189 1.21 17.90 -1.41
C GLY A 189 0.68 19.28 -1.05
N ILE A 190 1.57 20.19 -0.68
CA ILE A 190 1.30 21.54 -0.23
C ILE A 190 1.10 22.46 -1.45
N PHE A 191 0.13 23.36 -1.33
CA PHE A 191 -0.13 24.38 -2.34
C PHE A 191 0.97 25.45 -2.40
N ASN A 192 1.21 26.00 -3.59
CA ASN A 192 2.04 27.19 -3.76
C ASN A 192 1.28 28.45 -3.29
N GLU A 193 2.00 29.58 -3.24
CA GLU A 193 1.45 30.86 -2.77
C GLU A 193 0.23 31.32 -3.57
N LYS A 194 0.22 31.14 -4.90
CA LYS A 194 -0.93 31.48 -5.76
C LYS A 194 -2.22 30.85 -5.22
N TRP A 195 -2.23 29.53 -5.04
CA TRP A 195 -3.43 28.81 -4.60
C TRP A 195 -3.77 29.12 -3.13
N ARG A 196 -2.76 29.26 -2.26
CA ARG A 196 -3.00 29.61 -0.86
C ARG A 196 -3.65 30.98 -0.73
N SER A 197 -3.16 31.98 -1.43
CA SER A 197 -3.72 33.34 -1.39
C SER A 197 -5.11 33.39 -2.03
N GLN A 198 -5.32 32.72 -3.17
CA GLN A 198 -6.60 32.71 -3.86
C GLN A 198 -7.74 32.11 -3.02
N TYR A 199 -7.47 31.03 -2.28
CA TYR A 199 -8.46 30.33 -1.47
C TYR A 199 -8.31 30.57 0.04
N GLN A 200 -7.45 31.50 0.44
CA GLN A 200 -7.15 31.81 1.85
C GLN A 200 -6.81 30.55 2.66
N ILE A 201 -6.02 29.66 2.06
CA ILE A 201 -5.69 28.36 2.66
C ILE A 201 -4.69 28.57 3.79
N VAL A 202 -5.18 28.37 5.01
CA VAL A 202 -4.36 28.32 6.21
C VAL A 202 -3.96 26.86 6.49
N PRO A 203 -2.66 26.51 6.45
CA PRO A 203 -2.17 25.19 6.87
C PRO A 203 -2.59 24.88 8.32
N PRO A 204 -2.73 23.59 8.69
CA PRO A 204 -2.99 23.23 10.08
C PRO A 204 -1.89 23.78 11.00
N ALA A 205 -2.26 24.17 12.22
CA ALA A 205 -1.35 24.75 13.21
C ALA A 205 -0.25 23.78 13.70
N GLY A 206 -0.42 22.49 13.46
CA GLY A 206 0.52 21.44 13.85
C GLY A 206 1.57 21.13 12.78
N LYS A 207 2.22 19.98 12.96
CA LYS A 207 3.17 19.43 12.00
C LYS A 207 2.46 19.23 10.67
N VAL A 208 2.91 19.97 9.66
CA VAL A 208 2.47 19.75 8.28
C VAL A 208 3.07 18.43 7.79
N GLY A 209 2.28 17.65 7.06
CA GLY A 209 2.73 16.48 6.35
C GLY A 209 3.45 16.91 5.07
N ASP A 210 4.78 16.86 5.15
CA ASP A 210 5.77 16.41 4.15
C ASP A 210 7.03 17.32 4.07
N PRO A 211 8.18 16.95 4.69
CA PRO A 211 9.51 17.59 4.50
C PRO A 211 10.50 16.73 3.67
N PRO A 212 11.75 17.21 3.43
CA PRO A 212 12.16 17.91 2.22
C PRO A 212 12.12 17.04 0.94
N ALA A 213 12.15 17.71 -0.21
CA ALA A 213 12.17 17.11 -1.53
C ALA A 213 13.25 16.02 -1.66
N LEU A 214 12.97 15.02 -2.51
CA LEU A 214 13.93 14.00 -2.91
C LEU A 214 15.25 14.68 -3.31
N THR A 215 16.32 14.46 -2.55
CA THR A 215 17.67 14.97 -2.85
C THR A 215 18.28 14.29 -4.08
N GLN A 216 17.60 13.29 -4.64
CA GLN A 216 17.96 12.65 -5.90
C GLN A 216 16.70 12.39 -6.74
N PRO A 217 16.71 12.73 -8.04
CA PRO A 217 15.61 12.38 -8.93
C PRO A 217 15.45 10.86 -8.98
N LEU A 218 14.21 10.41 -8.88
CA LEU A 218 13.89 8.99 -9.05
C LEU A 218 14.32 8.56 -10.45
N PRO A 219 14.95 7.38 -10.59
CA PRO A 219 15.27 6.84 -11.91
C PRO A 219 13.98 6.71 -12.71
N THR A 220 13.91 7.44 -13.83
CA THR A 220 12.80 7.36 -14.77
C THR A 220 12.87 6.02 -15.48
N SER A 221 12.05 5.06 -15.03
CA SER A 221 11.76 3.88 -15.83
C SER A 221 10.49 4.15 -16.67
N PRO A 222 10.48 3.83 -17.97
CA PRO A 222 9.29 3.99 -18.78
C PRO A 222 8.23 2.99 -18.32
N LEU A 223 7.03 3.51 -18.01
CA LEU A 223 5.85 2.68 -17.78
C LEU A 223 5.44 2.03 -19.10
N THR A 224 5.58 0.72 -19.20
CA THR A 224 4.87 -0.12 -20.17
C THR A 224 3.85 -1.00 -19.44
N LYS A 225 2.65 -1.04 -20.02
CA LYS A 225 1.37 -1.54 -19.49
C LYS A 225 1.32 -3.05 -19.28
N GLY A 226 0.59 -3.49 -18.25
CA GLY A 226 0.08 -4.85 -18.05
C GLY A 226 -0.64 -4.99 -16.72
N GLU A 227 -1.82 -5.61 -16.72
CA GLU A 227 -2.87 -5.62 -15.69
C GLU A 227 -2.51 -6.23 -14.32
N GLU A 228 -3.09 -5.65 -13.28
CA GLU A 228 -3.16 -6.13 -11.88
C GLU A 228 -4.26 -7.19 -11.73
N VAL A 229 -4.05 -8.20 -10.86
CA VAL A 229 -4.93 -8.53 -9.71
C VAL A 229 -4.18 -9.44 -8.69
N GLU A 230 -4.30 -9.21 -7.37
CA GLU A 230 -4.36 -10.24 -6.28
C GLU A 230 -4.62 -9.59 -4.89
N PRO A 231 -5.09 -10.29 -3.83
CA PRO A 231 -6.16 -11.31 -3.72
C PRO A 231 -7.22 -10.95 -2.65
N THR A 232 -8.35 -11.68 -2.64
CA THR A 232 -9.40 -11.66 -1.59
C THR A 232 -9.32 -12.96 -0.77
N PRO A 233 -9.66 -13.00 0.54
CA PRO A 233 -9.52 -14.21 1.35
C PRO A 233 -10.40 -15.35 0.82
N ALA A 234 -9.85 -16.56 0.74
CA ALA A 234 -10.58 -17.74 0.29
C ALA A 234 -11.72 -18.08 1.26
N GLN A 235 -12.97 -17.84 0.84
CA GLN A 235 -14.11 -18.60 1.33
C GLN A 235 -14.09 -19.97 0.65
N THR A 236 -14.24 -21.03 1.44
CA THR A 236 -14.28 -22.41 0.95
C THR A 236 -15.57 -22.63 0.18
N VAL A 237 -15.53 -22.43 -1.14
CA VAL A 237 -16.62 -22.83 -2.04
C VAL A 237 -16.43 -24.31 -2.34
N ILE A 238 -17.29 -25.16 -1.79
CA ILE A 238 -17.40 -26.55 -2.20
C ILE A 238 -18.08 -26.54 -3.58
N LEU A 239 -17.31 -26.83 -4.63
CA LEU A 239 -17.87 -27.02 -5.96
C LEU A 239 -18.47 -28.44 -6.08
N PRO A 240 -19.62 -28.61 -6.76
CA PRO A 240 -20.13 -29.94 -7.06
C PRO A 240 -19.18 -30.66 -8.02
N PRO A 241 -19.11 -32.00 -8.00
CA PRO A 241 -18.19 -32.74 -8.85
C PRO A 241 -18.57 -32.53 -10.32
N VAL A 242 -17.65 -31.99 -11.10
CA VAL A 242 -17.78 -31.90 -12.55
C VAL A 242 -17.52 -33.30 -13.12
N ALA A 243 -18.57 -33.94 -13.63
CA ALA A 243 -18.45 -35.16 -14.41
C ALA A 243 -17.82 -34.80 -15.77
N ALA A 244 -16.50 -34.99 -15.90
CA ALA A 244 -15.82 -34.95 -17.17
C ALA A 244 -15.55 -36.38 -17.65
N THR A 245 -16.25 -36.80 -18.72
CA THR A 245 -15.93 -38.02 -19.47
C THR A 245 -14.60 -37.85 -20.19
N LEU A 246 -13.60 -38.61 -19.76
CA LEU A 246 -12.32 -38.75 -20.47
C LEU A 246 -12.54 -39.51 -21.79
N SER A 247 -12.14 -38.94 -22.92
CA SER A 247 -12.07 -39.69 -24.18
C SER A 247 -10.77 -40.51 -24.19
N GLU A 248 -10.88 -41.83 -24.30
CA GLU A 248 -9.76 -42.79 -24.36
C GLU A 248 -8.98 -42.75 -25.69
N LYS A 249 -8.52 -41.58 -26.12
CA LYS A 249 -7.52 -41.50 -27.21
C LYS A 249 -6.13 -41.27 -26.65
N GLY A 250 -5.54 -42.40 -26.24
CA GLY A 250 -4.11 -42.70 -26.35
C GLY A 250 -3.14 -41.73 -25.68
N VAL A 251 -2.76 -42.01 -24.44
CA VAL A 251 -1.48 -41.57 -23.89
C VAL A 251 -0.36 -42.21 -24.72
N GLY A 252 0.15 -41.46 -25.69
CA GLY A 252 1.37 -41.84 -26.39
C GLY A 252 2.50 -41.89 -25.37
N LYS A 253 3.06 -43.08 -25.14
CA LYS A 253 4.34 -43.28 -24.45
C LYS A 253 5.44 -42.57 -25.24
N ARG A 254 5.60 -41.25 -25.07
CA ARG A 254 6.86 -40.59 -25.41
C ARG A 254 7.82 -40.83 -24.26
N SER A 255 8.65 -41.84 -24.46
CA SER A 255 9.91 -41.99 -23.74
C SER A 255 10.72 -40.71 -23.92
N LEU A 256 10.70 -39.84 -22.90
CA LEU A 256 11.58 -38.68 -22.84
C LEU A 256 12.93 -39.18 -22.33
N LYS A 257 13.80 -39.45 -23.31
CA LYS A 257 15.23 -39.64 -23.12
C LYS A 257 15.80 -38.51 -22.25
N GLY A 258 16.32 -38.89 -21.08
CA GLY A 258 17.43 -38.25 -20.35
C GLY A 258 17.35 -36.74 -20.15
N VAL A 259 16.63 -36.30 -19.12
CA VAL A 259 16.91 -35.00 -18.48
C VAL A 259 17.94 -35.26 -17.37
N PRO A 260 19.06 -34.51 -17.30
CA PRO A 260 20.16 -34.84 -16.40
C PRO A 260 19.78 -34.55 -14.93
N SER A 261 20.13 -35.48 -14.04
CA SER A 261 20.35 -35.30 -12.58
C SER A 261 19.31 -34.45 -11.83
N ALA A 262 18.45 -35.09 -11.03
CA ALA A 262 17.53 -34.45 -10.08
C ALA A 262 18.20 -33.30 -9.31
N VAL A 263 18.00 -32.06 -9.77
CA VAL A 263 18.56 -30.87 -9.13
C VAL A 263 17.77 -30.65 -7.84
N LYS A 264 18.40 -30.93 -6.71
CA LYS A 264 17.79 -30.70 -5.39
C LYS A 264 17.54 -29.21 -5.19
N LEU A 265 16.32 -28.90 -4.75
CA LEU A 265 15.87 -27.55 -4.47
C LEU A 265 15.86 -27.30 -2.97
N LYS A 266 16.08 -26.04 -2.59
CA LYS A 266 16.01 -25.58 -1.20
C LYS A 266 15.29 -24.22 -1.15
N GLU A 267 14.54 -24.00 -0.08
CA GLU A 267 14.02 -22.69 0.30
C GLU A 267 14.97 -22.04 1.31
N VAL A 268 15.52 -20.88 0.98
CA VAL A 268 16.27 -20.03 1.90
C VAL A 268 15.33 -18.97 2.47
N ILE A 269 14.89 -19.17 3.72
CA ILE A 269 13.97 -18.25 4.40
C ILE A 269 14.76 -17.26 5.25
N ALA A 270 14.80 -15.98 4.90
CA ALA A 270 15.52 -14.98 5.71
C ALA A 270 14.57 -14.03 6.44
N LEU A 271 14.69 -14.00 7.77
CA LEU A 271 14.04 -13.04 8.65
C LEU A 271 15.05 -11.97 9.06
N ILE A 272 15.00 -10.79 8.47
CA ILE A 272 15.99 -9.72 8.64
C ILE A 272 15.37 -8.46 9.25
N ARG A 273 16.21 -7.45 9.52
CA ARG A 273 15.75 -6.12 9.95
C ARG A 273 14.96 -5.43 8.81
N PRO A 274 13.81 -4.79 9.08
CA PRO A 274 13.00 -4.14 8.02
C PRO A 274 13.80 -3.15 7.15
N GLN A 275 14.69 -2.36 7.76
CA GLN A 275 15.52 -1.38 7.05
C GLN A 275 16.61 -1.99 6.14
N LYS A 276 16.87 -3.31 6.24
CA LYS A 276 17.90 -3.99 5.44
C LYS A 276 17.37 -4.67 4.18
N HIS A 277 16.06 -4.57 3.89
CA HIS A 277 15.45 -5.22 2.73
C HIS A 277 16.10 -4.79 1.40
N ILE A 278 16.37 -3.50 1.19
CA ILE A 278 17.03 -2.98 -0.03
C ILE A 278 18.44 -3.56 -0.18
N ALA A 279 19.23 -3.55 0.90
CA ALA A 279 20.59 -4.07 0.87
C ALA A 279 20.61 -5.59 0.58
N THR A 280 19.65 -6.33 1.13
CA THR A 280 19.50 -7.77 0.91
C THR A 280 19.14 -8.08 -0.53
N ARG A 281 18.16 -7.35 -1.09
CA ARG A 281 17.78 -7.42 -2.50
C ARG A 281 18.98 -7.21 -3.42
N LYS A 282 19.70 -6.10 -3.24
CA LYS A 282 20.91 -5.80 -4.05
C LYS A 282 21.98 -6.88 -3.91
N GLY A 283 22.15 -7.44 -2.71
CA GLY A 283 23.10 -8.51 -2.45
C GLY A 283 22.77 -9.80 -3.19
N LEU A 284 21.50 -10.20 -3.22
CA LEU A 284 21.01 -11.38 -3.94
C LEU A 284 21.14 -11.20 -5.46
N GLU A 285 20.73 -10.04 -5.98
CA GLU A 285 20.83 -9.73 -7.41
C GLU A 285 22.29 -9.74 -7.90
N ALA A 286 23.22 -9.22 -7.09
CA ALA A 286 24.66 -9.22 -7.41
C ALA A 286 25.27 -10.63 -7.50
N VAL A 287 24.63 -11.65 -6.92
CA VAL A 287 25.05 -13.06 -7.02
C VAL A 287 24.19 -13.86 -8.00
N GLY A 288 23.36 -13.18 -8.80
CA GLY A 288 22.53 -13.80 -9.84
C GLY A 288 21.23 -14.43 -9.33
N ILE A 289 20.77 -14.07 -8.12
CA ILE A 289 19.51 -14.56 -7.55
C ILE A 289 18.46 -13.45 -7.66
N PHE A 290 17.54 -13.63 -8.60
CA PHE A 290 16.47 -12.67 -8.91
C PHE A 290 15.09 -13.12 -8.44
N SER A 291 14.91 -14.42 -8.21
CA SER A 291 13.65 -15.01 -7.76
C SER A 291 13.59 -15.08 -6.23
N TYR A 292 12.74 -14.26 -5.63
CA TYR A 292 12.43 -14.29 -4.20
C TYR A 292 11.10 -13.59 -3.92
N THR A 293 10.41 -14.02 -2.86
CA THR A 293 9.19 -13.40 -2.35
C THR A 293 9.49 -12.72 -1.02
N THR A 294 8.88 -11.56 -0.76
CA THR A 294 9.11 -10.82 0.48
C THR A 294 7.81 -10.29 1.10
N GLN A 295 7.76 -10.26 2.43
CA GLN A 295 6.62 -9.75 3.21
C GLN A 295 7.10 -9.20 4.56
N THR A 296 6.33 -8.32 5.18
CA THR A 296 6.59 -7.84 6.55
C THR A 296 5.92 -8.79 7.54
N VAL A 297 6.67 -9.26 8.54
CA VAL A 297 6.15 -10.17 9.58
C VAL A 297 6.50 -9.67 10.97
N LEU A 298 5.73 -10.06 11.97
CA LEU A 298 6.03 -9.82 13.38
C LEU A 298 6.72 -11.06 13.96
N GLY A 299 7.81 -10.86 14.69
CA GLY A 299 8.54 -11.99 15.28
C GLY A 299 9.16 -11.66 16.63
N ARG A 300 9.26 -12.68 17.48
CA ARG A 300 9.86 -12.59 18.82
C ARG A 300 10.96 -13.63 18.96
N SER A 301 12.22 -13.18 18.93
CA SER A 301 13.39 -14.07 19.16
C SER A 301 13.76 -14.13 20.65
N LYS A 302 14.89 -14.78 21.00
CA LYS A 302 15.45 -14.84 22.36
C LYS A 302 15.57 -13.48 23.08
N GLN A 303 15.61 -12.38 22.33
CA GLN A 303 15.55 -11.01 22.87
C GLN A 303 14.24 -10.67 23.61
N ARG A 304 13.20 -11.52 23.53
CA ARG A 304 11.91 -11.44 24.26
C ARG A 304 11.12 -10.14 24.07
N GLY A 305 11.53 -9.26 23.17
CA GLY A 305 10.92 -7.95 22.96
C GLY A 305 11.81 -6.82 23.47
N LEU A 306 11.49 -5.57 23.15
CA LEU A 306 12.19 -4.42 23.73
C LEU A 306 11.47 -4.02 25.01
N LYS A 307 12.20 -3.98 26.14
CA LYS A 307 11.75 -3.29 27.35
C LYS A 307 12.39 -1.92 27.34
N ILE A 308 11.60 -0.88 27.07
CA ILE A 308 12.08 0.49 27.11
C ILE A 308 11.73 1.00 28.51
N SER A 309 12.73 1.10 29.40
CA SER A 309 12.57 1.87 30.63
C SER A 309 13.02 3.29 30.38
N ALA A 310 12.09 4.23 30.40
CA ALA A 310 12.40 5.64 30.54
C ALA A 310 12.29 5.99 32.03
N GLU A 311 13.25 6.73 32.58
CA GLU A 311 13.22 7.18 33.97
C GLU A 311 11.87 7.87 34.27
N GLY A 312 11.12 7.30 35.21
CA GLY A 312 9.84 7.85 35.69
C GLY A 312 8.57 7.47 34.93
N LYS A 313 8.60 6.58 33.92
CA LYS A 313 7.39 6.04 33.26
C LYS A 313 7.42 4.51 33.17
N GLU A 314 6.25 3.88 33.29
CA GLU A 314 6.10 2.42 33.24
C GLU A 314 6.79 1.82 32.00
N ALA A 315 7.48 0.69 32.21
CA ALA A 315 8.26 0.02 31.19
C ALA A 315 7.37 -0.53 30.07
N VAL A 316 7.38 0.12 28.91
CA VAL A 316 6.67 -0.38 27.71
C VAL A 316 7.41 -1.60 27.19
N SER A 317 6.74 -2.75 27.20
CA SER A 317 7.28 -4.01 26.66
C SER A 317 6.74 -4.27 25.26
N ILE A 318 7.56 -4.05 24.23
CA ILE A 318 7.21 -4.40 22.84
C ILE A 318 7.35 -5.93 22.70
N ARG A 319 6.23 -6.65 22.64
CA ARG A 319 6.22 -8.14 22.65
C ARG A 319 6.76 -8.76 21.36
N PHE A 320 6.41 -8.20 20.19
CA PHE A 320 6.86 -8.69 18.88
C PHE A 320 7.50 -7.55 18.10
N LEU A 321 8.62 -7.84 17.42
CA LEU A 321 9.33 -6.85 16.62
C LEU A 321 9.06 -7.10 15.13
N PRO A 322 8.81 -6.05 14.34
CA PRO A 322 8.67 -6.18 12.90
C PRO A 322 9.98 -6.66 12.27
N LYS A 323 9.85 -7.51 11.25
CA LYS A 323 10.93 -8.14 10.49
C LYS A 323 10.55 -8.17 9.01
N GLN A 324 11.54 -8.15 8.14
CA GLN A 324 11.33 -8.48 6.74
C GLN A 324 11.55 -9.99 6.57
N TYR A 325 10.58 -10.67 5.97
CA TYR A 325 10.66 -12.06 5.54
C TYR A 325 11.07 -12.12 4.07
N PHE A 326 11.99 -13.01 3.73
CA PHE A 326 12.31 -13.43 2.38
C PHE A 326 12.11 -14.93 2.27
N SER A 327 11.43 -15.38 1.22
CA SER A 327 11.42 -16.77 0.75
C SER A 327 12.14 -16.80 -0.59
N ILE A 328 13.18 -17.64 -0.68
CA ILE A 328 14.09 -17.67 -1.82
C ILE A 328 14.26 -19.13 -2.22
N VAL A 329 13.60 -19.56 -3.29
CA VAL A 329 13.74 -20.93 -3.80
C VAL A 329 14.91 -20.99 -4.77
N VAL A 330 15.90 -21.81 -4.46
CA VAL A 330 17.14 -21.93 -5.25
C VAL A 330 17.57 -23.39 -5.37
N THR A 331 18.46 -23.66 -6.32
CA THR A 331 19.15 -24.95 -6.39
C THR A 331 20.12 -25.12 -5.22
N GLU A 332 20.38 -26.36 -4.81
CA GLU A 332 21.31 -26.66 -3.71
C GLU A 332 22.70 -26.01 -3.88
N LYS A 333 23.16 -25.87 -5.13
CA LYS A 333 24.43 -25.22 -5.47
C LYS A 333 24.45 -23.71 -5.17
N GLN A 334 23.30 -23.06 -5.19
CA GLN A 334 23.16 -21.61 -4.99
C GLN A 334 22.87 -21.22 -3.53
N VAL A 335 22.59 -22.19 -2.65
CA VAL A 335 22.28 -21.92 -1.23
C VAL A 335 23.42 -21.16 -0.54
N SER A 336 24.66 -21.58 -0.74
CA SER A 336 25.83 -20.95 -0.12
C SER A 336 26.00 -19.48 -0.58
N LEU A 337 25.73 -19.21 -1.87
CA LEU A 337 25.76 -17.86 -2.44
C LEU A 337 24.65 -16.99 -1.84
N ALA A 338 23.41 -17.50 -1.79
CA ALA A 338 22.26 -16.82 -1.22
C ALA A 338 22.51 -16.43 0.24
N VAL A 339 22.93 -17.41 1.06
CA VAL A 339 23.23 -17.21 2.48
C VAL A 339 24.33 -16.18 2.66
N SER A 340 25.43 -16.29 1.90
CA SER A 340 26.56 -15.37 2.01
C SER A 340 26.18 -13.93 1.64
N ALA A 341 25.37 -13.76 0.59
CA ALA A 341 24.86 -12.46 0.17
C ALA A 341 23.96 -11.82 1.25
N ILE A 342 23.02 -12.59 1.79
CA ILE A 342 22.11 -12.13 2.85
C ILE A 342 22.91 -11.77 4.11
N VAL A 343 23.84 -12.63 4.52
CA VAL A 343 24.71 -12.38 5.67
C VAL A 343 25.52 -11.10 5.48
N LYS A 344 26.16 -10.91 4.32
CA LYS A 344 26.95 -9.71 4.01
C LYS A 344 26.12 -8.43 4.06
N ALA A 345 24.89 -8.47 3.56
CA ALA A 345 24.00 -7.30 3.56
C ALA A 345 23.48 -6.93 4.97
N ASN A 346 23.25 -7.94 5.81
CA ASN A 346 22.51 -7.77 7.06
C ASN A 346 23.38 -7.71 8.32
N ARG A 347 24.55 -8.35 8.32
CA ARG A 347 25.40 -8.45 9.50
C ARG A 347 25.93 -7.09 9.91
N THR A 348 25.74 -6.72 11.17
CA THR A 348 26.25 -5.49 11.77
C THR A 348 27.45 -5.72 12.68
N GLY A 349 27.65 -6.95 13.15
CA GLY A 349 28.80 -7.39 13.94
C GLY A 349 28.67 -8.87 14.27
N VAL A 350 29.77 -9.52 14.70
CA VAL A 350 29.70 -10.92 15.14
C VAL A 350 28.93 -10.97 16.45
N GLY A 351 27.80 -11.70 16.48
CA GLY A 351 26.95 -11.83 17.67
C GLY A 351 26.00 -10.66 17.93
N ALA A 352 25.90 -9.68 17.03
CA ALA A 352 25.00 -8.55 17.18
C ALA A 352 23.52 -9.00 17.23
N ALA A 353 22.81 -8.61 18.28
CA ALA A 353 21.40 -8.91 18.41
C ALA A 353 20.58 -8.18 17.33
N GLY A 354 19.62 -8.90 16.74
CA GLY A 354 18.64 -8.32 15.81
C GLY A 354 18.97 -8.42 14.32
N ASP A 355 20.13 -8.93 13.91
CA ASP A 355 20.49 -9.09 12.48
C ASP A 355 19.57 -10.06 11.71
N GLY A 356 18.97 -11.03 12.41
CA GLY A 356 17.99 -11.92 11.81
C GLY A 356 18.31 -13.40 11.97
N ARG A 357 17.62 -14.24 11.21
CA ARG A 357 17.86 -15.69 11.08
C ARG A 357 17.62 -16.13 9.65
N ILE A 358 18.36 -17.16 9.23
CA ILE A 358 18.19 -17.79 7.92
C ILE A 358 17.79 -19.27 8.14
N PHE A 359 16.64 -19.59 7.59
CA PHE A 359 16.00 -20.85 7.28
C PHE A 359 16.64 -21.55 6.09
N ILE A 360 16.95 -22.84 6.14
CA ILE A 360 17.14 -23.63 4.92
C ILE A 360 16.21 -24.83 5.03
N VAL A 361 15.27 -24.92 4.10
CA VAL A 361 14.24 -25.97 4.06
C VAL A 361 14.37 -26.74 2.75
N ASP A 362 14.09 -28.02 2.79
CA ASP A 362 14.13 -28.89 1.62
C ASP A 362 12.84 -28.74 0.81
N ILE A 363 12.97 -28.65 -0.51
CA ILE A 363 11.84 -28.64 -1.43
C ILE A 363 11.91 -29.90 -2.29
N ASP A 364 10.87 -30.72 -2.22
CA ASP A 364 10.79 -31.97 -2.95
C ASP A 364 10.55 -31.76 -4.45
N ASP A 365 9.67 -30.82 -4.81
CA ASP A 365 9.37 -30.48 -6.20
C ASP A 365 8.91 -29.02 -6.32
N ALA A 366 9.07 -28.45 -7.51
CA ALA A 366 8.55 -27.16 -7.90
C ALA A 366 7.95 -27.30 -9.30
N VAL A 367 6.78 -26.73 -9.55
CA VAL A 367 6.12 -26.80 -10.85
C VAL A 367 5.92 -25.38 -11.39
N ARG A 368 6.39 -25.11 -12.61
CA ARG A 368 6.14 -23.86 -13.30
C ARG A 368 4.79 -23.95 -13.99
N ILE A 369 3.84 -23.11 -13.55
CA ILE A 369 2.45 -23.14 -14.02
C ILE A 369 2.34 -22.95 -15.54
N SER A 370 3.17 -22.08 -16.13
CA SER A 370 3.08 -21.74 -17.56
C SER A 370 3.61 -22.80 -18.51
N THR A 371 4.51 -23.67 -18.06
CA THR A 371 5.23 -24.62 -18.92
C THR A 371 5.12 -26.07 -18.45
N ASP A 372 4.54 -26.32 -17.27
CA ASP A 372 4.52 -27.60 -16.57
C ASP A 372 5.94 -28.19 -16.33
N GLU A 373 6.98 -27.35 -16.41
CA GLU A 373 8.35 -27.73 -16.06
C GLU A 373 8.45 -27.99 -14.56
N ARG A 374 9.27 -28.99 -14.20
CA ARG A 374 9.40 -29.48 -12.82
C ARG A 374 10.81 -29.36 -12.25
N GLY A 375 10.91 -29.42 -10.92
CA GLY A 375 12.16 -29.38 -10.18
C GLY A 375 13.02 -28.17 -10.52
N GLY A 376 14.33 -28.39 -10.75
CA GLY A 376 15.27 -27.32 -11.09
C GLY A 376 14.84 -26.45 -12.27
N ALA A 377 14.24 -27.04 -13.31
CA ALA A 377 13.80 -26.30 -14.50
C ALA A 377 12.66 -25.32 -14.19
N ALA A 378 11.87 -25.56 -13.13
CA ALA A 378 10.80 -24.65 -12.72
C ALA A 378 11.32 -23.37 -12.04
N VAL A 379 12.54 -23.42 -11.49
CA VAL A 379 13.12 -22.38 -10.63
C VAL A 379 14.23 -21.59 -11.33
N LEU A 380 14.92 -22.22 -12.29
CA LEU A 380 15.91 -21.59 -13.18
C LEU A 380 15.21 -20.81 -14.30
#